data_AF-A0A3D2N545-F1
#
_entry.id   AF-A0A3D2N545-F1
#
_cell.length_a   1.000
_cell.length_b   1.000
_cell.length_c   1.000
_cell.angle_alpha   90.00
_cell.angle_beta   90.00
_cell.angle_gamma   90.00
#
_symmetry.space_group_name_H-M   'P 1'
#
loop_
_entity.id
_entity.type
_entity.pdbx_description
1 polymer ?
#
loop_
_entity_poly.entity_id
_entity_poly.type
_entity_poly.pdbx_seq_one_letter_code
_entity_poly.pdbx_strand_id
1 'polypeptide(L)'
;MQNHQSADELTSPVLNMDVLRSVIENPYGKQVIINGTPDDVREKPASDSKGGGAAAFLLIFMFIGGIIGAAVFSQINPPLCISCIGAIFLVIGLITAVQSRSGPVFLVALIGLLMTALPIVYVYGKSHPDSFQLTTGMIIRLILVLMIPVGLGLMIFPHVSHSKAMSRCSQTVNAKCIYRTFHTKSSNTHSNMMNSSGGRAHSIRVYSPVWQYEVGGVIFVTSENVYTNFDVPKIGEFREIRFDPRMPSYIYRPMGGTRLIPTIIGLMFVVLSVITLFVMKNI
;
A
#
# COMPACT_ATOMS: atom_id res chain seq x y z
N MET A 1 -39.30 6.13 18.64
CA MET A 1 -39.03 4.72 18.93
C MET A 1 -37.63 4.40 18.42
N GLN A 2 -36.64 4.35 19.31
CA GLN A 2 -35.27 3.94 18.95
C GLN A 2 -35.24 2.41 18.87
N ASN A 3 -35.22 1.86 17.66
CA ASN A 3 -34.88 0.45 17.47
C ASN A 3 -33.43 0.26 17.90
N HIS A 4 -33.22 -0.43 19.03
CA HIS A 4 -31.91 -0.99 19.38
C HIS A 4 -31.61 -2.14 18.41
N GLN A 5 -31.16 -1.82 17.20
CA GLN A 5 -30.44 -2.79 16.38
C GLN A 5 -29.18 -3.19 17.13
N SER A 6 -28.95 -4.49 17.24
CA SER A 6 -27.80 -5.02 17.96
C SER A 6 -26.49 -4.59 17.28
N ALA A 7 -25.45 -4.27 18.05
CA ALA A 7 -24.17 -3.83 17.51
C ALA A 7 -23.50 -4.85 16.55
N ASP A 8 -23.94 -6.10 16.61
CA ASP A 8 -23.51 -7.19 15.74
C ASP A 8 -24.13 -7.12 14.34
N GLU A 9 -25.34 -6.58 14.20
CA GLU A 9 -26.04 -6.39 12.91
C GLU A 9 -25.42 -5.24 12.09
N LEU A 10 -24.81 -4.28 12.79
CA LEU A 10 -24.13 -3.10 12.26
C LEU A 10 -22.63 -3.32 12.03
N THR A 11 -22.19 -4.56 12.18
CA THR A 11 -20.81 -5.01 11.96
C THR A 11 -20.78 -6.15 10.96
N SER A 12 -20.36 -5.91 9.72
CA SER A 12 -20.46 -6.90 8.63
C SER A 12 -19.18 -7.05 7.80
N PRO A 13 -18.98 -8.17 7.08
CA PRO A 13 -17.83 -8.33 6.20
C PRO A 13 -17.94 -7.53 4.89
N VAL A 14 -19.14 -7.11 4.51
CA VAL A 14 -19.42 -6.37 3.27
C VAL A 14 -20.36 -5.23 3.60
N LEU A 15 -20.04 -4.01 3.15
CA LEU A 15 -20.89 -2.84 3.36
C LEU A 15 -22.28 -3.08 2.76
N ASN A 16 -23.28 -3.33 3.61
CA ASN A 16 -24.65 -3.51 3.18
C ASN A 16 -25.33 -2.15 3.11
N MET A 17 -25.59 -1.67 1.89
CA MET A 17 -26.15 -0.34 1.65
C MET A 17 -27.58 -0.18 2.20
N ASP A 18 -28.38 -1.26 2.25
CA ASP A 18 -29.74 -1.21 2.77
C ASP A 18 -29.74 -1.03 4.30
N VAL A 19 -28.86 -1.78 4.98
CA VAL A 19 -28.65 -1.64 6.43
C VAL A 19 -28.05 -0.27 6.75
N LEU A 20 -27.06 0.18 5.97
CA LEU A 20 -26.45 1.50 6.14
C LEU A 20 -27.52 2.60 6.02
N ARG A 21 -28.36 2.56 4.99
CA ARG A 21 -29.44 3.55 4.81
C ARG A 21 -30.43 3.55 5.97
N SER A 22 -30.74 2.39 6.55
CA SER A 22 -31.64 2.30 7.71
C SER A 22 -31.09 2.97 8.98
N VAL A 23 -29.76 3.16 9.09
CA VAL A 23 -29.12 3.75 10.27
C VAL A 23 -28.65 5.18 10.10
N ILE A 24 -28.80 5.76 8.91
CA ILE A 24 -28.47 7.17 8.67
C ILE A 24 -29.51 8.03 9.41
N GLU A 25 -29.03 8.84 10.36
CA GLU A 25 -29.89 9.77 11.09
C GLU A 25 -30.13 11.03 10.25
N ASN A 26 -31.30 11.13 9.61
CA ASN A 26 -31.69 12.30 8.81
C ASN A 26 -33.10 12.82 9.20
N PRO A 27 -33.27 13.42 10.40
CA PRO A 27 -34.58 13.86 10.87
C PRO A 27 -35.17 15.04 10.08
N TYR A 28 -34.36 15.75 9.29
CA TYR A 28 -34.76 16.97 8.57
C TYR A 28 -34.81 16.81 7.04
N GLY A 29 -34.68 15.59 6.52
CA GLY A 29 -34.71 15.33 5.07
C GLY A 29 -33.59 16.04 4.30
N LYS A 30 -32.44 16.28 4.94
CA LYS A 30 -31.26 16.89 4.32
C LYS A 30 -30.70 15.99 3.22
N GLN A 31 -29.98 16.58 2.27
CA GLN A 31 -29.26 15.81 1.25
C GLN A 31 -28.22 14.89 1.92
N VAL A 32 -28.18 13.63 1.48
CA VAL A 32 -27.23 12.62 1.96
C VAL A 32 -26.25 12.28 0.85
N ILE A 33 -24.96 12.33 1.14
CA ILE A 33 -23.88 11.96 0.24
C ILE A 33 -23.13 10.78 0.84
N ILE A 34 -23.15 9.63 0.17
CA ILE A 34 -22.47 8.40 0.60
C ILE A 34 -21.21 8.22 -0.25
N ASN A 35 -20.03 8.21 0.38
CA ASN A 35 -18.72 8.06 -0.27
C ASN A 35 -18.46 9.02 -1.44
N GLY A 36 -19.07 10.21 -1.42
CA GLY A 36 -18.91 11.23 -2.48
C GLY A 36 -19.96 11.16 -3.60
N THR A 37 -20.87 10.19 -3.56
CA THR A 37 -22.03 10.08 -4.45
C THR A 37 -23.31 10.50 -3.73
N PRO A 38 -24.15 11.36 -4.32
CA PRO A 38 -25.48 11.65 -3.80
C PRO A 38 -26.34 10.37 -3.71
N ASP A 39 -27.09 10.18 -2.63
CA ASP A 39 -27.87 8.96 -2.38
C ASP A 39 -29.00 8.72 -3.42
N ASP A 40 -29.44 9.77 -4.11
CA ASP A 40 -30.42 9.77 -5.18
C ASP A 40 -29.86 9.26 -6.53
N VAL A 41 -28.54 9.20 -6.69
CA VAL A 41 -27.88 8.72 -7.91
C VAL A 41 -27.52 7.25 -7.73
N ARG A 42 -28.37 6.36 -8.23
CA ARG A 42 -28.10 4.91 -8.33
C ARG A 42 -26.77 4.71 -9.08
N GLU A 43 -25.78 4.10 -8.42
CA GLU A 43 -24.42 3.90 -8.96
C GLU A 43 -24.47 3.40 -10.41
N LYS A 44 -23.99 4.22 -11.33
CA LYS A 44 -23.59 3.74 -12.65
C LYS A 44 -22.25 3.03 -12.46
N PRO A 45 -22.05 1.81 -12.99
CA PRO A 45 -20.78 1.10 -12.84
C PRO A 45 -19.63 1.99 -13.30
N ALA A 46 -18.54 1.96 -12.54
CA ALA A 46 -17.36 2.80 -12.75
C ALA A 46 -16.99 2.82 -14.23
N SER A 47 -17.05 4.00 -14.86
CA SER A 47 -16.57 4.15 -16.23
C SER A 47 -15.05 4.00 -16.19
N ASP A 48 -14.56 2.88 -16.73
CA ASP A 48 -13.14 2.62 -16.89
C ASP A 48 -12.43 3.85 -17.45
N SER A 49 -11.48 4.37 -16.67
CA SER A 49 -10.65 5.49 -17.06
C SER A 49 -9.94 5.15 -18.37
N LYS A 50 -10.29 5.87 -19.44
CA LYS A 50 -9.77 5.74 -20.81
C LYS A 50 -8.24 5.91 -20.99
N GLY A 51 -7.47 5.97 -19.90
CA GLY A 51 -6.00 6.08 -19.92
C GLY A 51 -5.24 4.76 -19.71
N GLY A 52 -5.92 3.66 -19.35
CA GLY A 52 -5.24 2.39 -18.99
C GLY A 52 -4.73 1.55 -20.17
N GLY A 53 -5.33 1.69 -21.37
CA GLY A 53 -5.08 0.79 -22.50
C GLY A 53 -3.64 0.83 -23.03
N ALA A 54 -3.05 2.02 -23.16
CA ALA A 54 -1.69 2.17 -23.67
C ALA A 54 -0.63 1.64 -22.69
N ALA A 55 -0.82 1.87 -21.38
CA ALA A 55 0.09 1.36 -20.36
C ALA A 55 -0.02 -0.17 -20.21
N ALA A 56 -1.23 -0.73 -20.31
CA ALA A 56 -1.44 -2.17 -20.29
C ALA A 56 -0.83 -2.87 -21.52
N PHE A 57 -0.96 -2.27 -22.70
CA PHE A 57 -0.38 -2.81 -23.93
C PHE A 57 1.16 -2.81 -23.90
N LEU A 58 1.77 -1.73 -23.42
CA LEU A 58 3.23 -1.65 -23.19
C LEU A 58 3.73 -2.70 -22.19
N LEU A 59 2.97 -2.95 -21.12
CA LEU A 59 3.28 -3.99 -20.13
C LEU A 59 3.28 -5.38 -20.73
N ILE A 60 2.27 -5.70 -21.54
CA ILE A 60 2.16 -7.01 -22.19
C ILE A 60 3.33 -7.22 -23.15
N PHE A 61 3.68 -6.21 -23.96
CA PHE A 61 4.81 -6.29 -24.88
C PHE A 61 6.16 -6.47 -24.16
N MET A 62 6.40 -5.69 -23.09
CA MET A 62 7.61 -5.81 -22.26
C MET A 62 7.69 -7.14 -21.53
N PHE A 63 6.56 -7.68 -21.05
CA PHE A 63 6.50 -8.96 -20.37
C PHE A 63 6.83 -10.12 -21.31
N ILE A 64 6.23 -10.12 -22.51
CA ILE A 64 6.51 -11.11 -23.56
C ILE A 64 7.98 -11.01 -24.00
N GLY A 65 8.48 -9.80 -24.26
CA GLY A 65 9.87 -9.57 -24.63
C GLY A 65 10.86 -10.00 -23.54
N GLY A 66 10.53 -9.75 -22.27
CA GLY A 66 11.34 -10.17 -21.13
C GLY A 66 11.38 -11.68 -20.93
N ILE A 67 10.27 -12.40 -21.16
CA ILE A 67 10.23 -13.88 -21.11
C ILE A 67 11.01 -14.48 -22.27
N ILE A 68 10.84 -13.98 -23.49
CA ILE A 68 11.60 -14.46 -24.67
C ILE A 68 13.09 -14.20 -24.45
N GLY A 69 13.46 -13.01 -24.00
CA GLY A 69 14.84 -12.66 -23.64
C GLY A 69 15.41 -13.59 -22.57
N ALA A 70 14.67 -13.83 -21.49
CA ALA A 70 15.08 -14.75 -20.43
C ALA A 70 15.27 -16.18 -20.94
N ALA A 71 14.39 -16.68 -21.81
CA ALA A 71 14.50 -18.01 -22.40
C ALA A 71 15.77 -18.15 -23.27
N VAL A 72 16.06 -17.16 -24.11
CA VAL A 72 17.26 -17.14 -24.96
C VAL A 72 18.54 -17.03 -24.12
N PHE A 73 18.57 -16.10 -23.15
CA PHE A 73 19.75 -15.88 -22.32
C PHE A 73 19.97 -16.97 -21.26
N SER A 74 18.95 -17.77 -20.91
CA SER A 74 19.10 -18.91 -20.00
C SER A 74 20.10 -19.95 -20.51
N GLN A 75 20.21 -20.08 -21.83
CA GLN A 75 21.09 -21.05 -22.50
C GLN A 75 22.51 -20.50 -22.77
N ILE A 76 22.65 -19.17 -22.84
CA ILE A 76 23.90 -18.51 -23.26
C ILE A 76 24.65 -17.95 -22.06
N ASN A 77 23.98 -17.19 -21.19
CA ASN A 77 24.56 -16.53 -20.04
C ASN A 77 23.51 -16.37 -18.93
N PRO A 78 23.47 -17.28 -17.94
CA PRO A 78 22.50 -17.25 -16.84
C PRO A 78 22.37 -15.89 -16.10
N PRO A 79 23.43 -15.08 -15.93
CA PRO A 79 23.28 -13.74 -15.33
C PRO A 79 22.39 -12.79 -16.16
N LEU A 80 22.44 -12.85 -17.49
CA LEU A 80 21.60 -12.00 -18.35
C LEU A 80 20.11 -12.38 -18.24
N CYS A 81 19.80 -13.64 -17.92
CA CYS A 81 18.43 -14.08 -17.62
C CYS A 81 17.87 -13.35 -16.38
N ILE A 82 18.68 -13.22 -15.32
CA ILE A 82 18.31 -12.47 -14.10
C ILE A 82 18.04 -10.99 -14.44
N SER A 83 18.81 -10.42 -15.38
CA SER A 83 18.58 -9.05 -15.88
C SER A 83 17.25 -8.91 -16.62
N CYS A 84 16.88 -9.86 -17.49
CA CYS A 84 15.58 -9.80 -18.19
C CYS A 84 14.41 -9.87 -17.21
N ILE A 85 14.50 -10.69 -16.17
CA ILE A 85 13.49 -10.77 -15.11
C ILE A 85 13.46 -9.48 -14.29
N GLY A 86 14.63 -8.92 -13.94
CA GLY A 86 14.74 -7.63 -13.26
C GLY A 86 14.09 -6.48 -14.03
N ALA A 87 14.19 -6.48 -15.37
CA ALA A 87 13.62 -5.44 -16.22
C ALA A 87 12.09 -5.44 -16.16
N ILE A 88 11.48 -6.63 -16.07
CA ILE A 88 10.04 -6.79 -15.87
C ILE A 88 9.63 -6.18 -14.52
N PHE A 89 10.34 -6.49 -13.44
CA PHE A 89 10.05 -5.92 -12.11
C PHE A 89 10.25 -4.40 -12.07
N LEU A 90 11.25 -3.88 -12.77
CA LEU A 90 11.51 -2.44 -12.88
C LEU A 90 10.36 -1.72 -13.58
N VAL A 91 9.91 -2.25 -14.73
CA VAL A 91 8.83 -1.63 -15.51
C VAL A 91 7.50 -1.70 -14.75
N ILE A 92 7.17 -2.86 -14.17
CA ILE A 92 5.98 -3.02 -13.33
C ILE A 92 6.03 -2.02 -12.17
N GLY A 93 7.14 -1.97 -11.44
CA GLY A 93 7.33 -1.05 -10.32
C GLY A 93 7.22 0.42 -10.73
N LEU A 94 7.76 0.81 -11.89
CA LEU A 94 7.75 2.20 -12.34
C LEU A 94 6.35 2.64 -12.80
N ILE A 95 5.63 1.78 -13.53
CA ILE A 95 4.24 2.04 -13.95
C ILE A 95 3.32 2.13 -12.73
N THR A 96 3.42 1.17 -11.83
CA THR A 96 2.61 1.16 -10.61
C THR A 96 2.99 2.32 -9.68
N ALA A 97 4.24 2.80 -9.68
CA ALA A 97 4.66 3.96 -8.90
C ALA A 97 4.02 5.24 -9.43
N VAL A 98 3.95 5.38 -10.76
CA VAL A 98 3.28 6.51 -11.44
C VAL A 98 1.77 6.48 -11.18
N GLN A 99 1.14 5.30 -11.19
CA GLN A 99 -0.31 5.15 -11.04
C GLN A 99 -0.79 5.22 -9.57
N SER A 100 -0.16 4.46 -8.67
CA SER A 100 -0.65 4.29 -7.30
C SER A 100 -0.15 5.38 -6.33
N ARG A 101 0.86 6.18 -6.73
CA ARG A 101 1.61 7.12 -5.86
C ARG A 101 1.96 6.51 -4.49
N SER A 102 2.10 5.18 -4.43
CA SER A 102 2.33 4.44 -3.19
C SER A 102 3.81 4.07 -3.07
N GLY A 103 4.36 4.31 -1.89
CA GLY A 103 5.79 4.14 -1.59
C GLY A 103 6.30 2.71 -1.69
N PRO A 104 5.55 1.67 -1.28
CA PRO A 104 5.98 0.28 -1.42
C PRO A 104 6.26 -0.11 -2.87
N VAL A 105 5.66 0.58 -3.82
CA VAL A 105 5.82 0.31 -5.24
C VAL A 105 7.14 0.82 -5.80
N PHE A 106 7.70 1.90 -5.23
CA PHE A 106 9.05 2.33 -5.54
C PHE A 106 10.12 1.31 -5.12
N LEU A 107 9.86 0.52 -4.06
CA LEU A 107 10.75 -0.57 -3.66
C LEU A 107 10.80 -1.67 -4.71
N VAL A 108 9.66 -2.01 -5.32
CA VAL A 108 9.59 -3.00 -6.40
C VAL A 108 10.39 -2.52 -7.63
N ALA A 109 10.26 -1.24 -7.98
CA ALA A 109 11.03 -0.63 -9.07
C ALA A 109 12.54 -0.67 -8.79
N LEU A 110 12.94 -0.38 -7.55
CA LEU A 110 14.33 -0.39 -7.11
C LEU A 110 14.92 -1.80 -7.11
N ILE A 111 14.18 -2.80 -6.63
CA ILE A 111 14.59 -4.22 -6.71
C ILE A 111 14.76 -4.66 -8.17
N GLY A 112 13.84 -4.25 -9.05
CA GLY A 112 13.96 -4.51 -10.49
C GLY A 112 15.21 -3.88 -11.11
N LEU A 113 15.54 -2.65 -10.73
CA LEU A 113 16.77 -1.95 -11.14
C LEU A 113 18.03 -2.71 -10.71
N LEU A 114 18.02 -3.25 -9.50
CA LEU A 114 19.14 -4.03 -8.95
C LEU A 114 19.35 -5.33 -9.73
N MET A 115 18.26 -6.04 -9.98
CA MET A 115 18.29 -7.30 -10.71
C MET A 115 18.70 -7.10 -12.18
N THR A 116 18.50 -5.91 -12.75
CA THR A 116 18.99 -5.56 -14.10
C THR A 116 20.44 -5.10 -14.11
N ALA A 117 20.81 -4.15 -13.27
CA ALA A 117 22.12 -3.53 -13.32
C ALA A 117 23.25 -4.50 -12.92
N LEU A 118 23.08 -5.27 -11.84
CA LEU A 118 24.15 -6.13 -11.32
C LEU A 118 24.64 -7.19 -12.33
N PRO A 119 23.76 -7.96 -13.00
CA PRO A 119 24.21 -8.95 -13.96
C PRO A 119 24.77 -8.36 -15.25
N ILE A 120 24.26 -7.21 -15.70
CA ILE A 120 24.79 -6.50 -16.88
C ILE A 120 26.24 -6.08 -16.64
N VAL A 121 26.52 -5.46 -15.49
CA VAL A 121 27.88 -5.00 -15.18
C VAL A 121 28.83 -6.20 -14.97
N TYR A 122 28.34 -7.29 -14.36
CA TYR A 122 29.11 -8.54 -14.24
C TYR A 122 29.52 -9.13 -15.59
N VAL A 123 28.59 -9.23 -16.54
CA VAL A 123 28.87 -9.77 -17.88
C VAL A 123 29.77 -8.83 -18.68
N TYR A 124 29.55 -7.52 -18.58
CA TYR A 124 30.37 -6.52 -19.25
C TYR A 124 31.85 -6.57 -18.80
N GLY A 125 32.09 -6.70 -17.49
CA GLY A 125 33.44 -6.85 -16.93
C GLY A 125 34.12 -8.16 -17.32
N LYS A 126 33.36 -9.24 -17.55
CA LYS A 126 33.90 -10.51 -18.07
C LYS A 126 34.32 -10.41 -19.54
N SER A 127 33.61 -9.62 -20.35
CA SER A 127 33.86 -9.49 -21.79
C SER A 127 35.00 -8.53 -22.15
N HIS A 128 35.43 -7.67 -21.22
CA HIS A 128 36.54 -6.74 -21.42
C HIS A 128 37.55 -6.88 -20.26
N PRO A 129 38.54 -7.78 -20.37
CA PRO A 129 39.48 -8.09 -19.29
C PRO A 129 40.42 -6.94 -18.89
N ASP A 130 40.60 -5.95 -19.77
CA ASP A 130 41.31 -4.68 -19.49
C ASP A 130 40.42 -3.62 -18.81
N SER A 131 39.14 -3.95 -18.61
CA SER A 131 38.17 -3.10 -17.91
C SER A 131 37.78 -3.68 -16.55
N PHE A 132 37.04 -2.89 -15.78
CA PHE A 132 36.66 -3.10 -14.38
C PHE A 132 36.20 -4.55 -14.07
N GLN A 133 37.08 -5.35 -13.44
CA GLN A 133 36.71 -6.67 -12.94
C GLN A 133 35.87 -6.52 -11.67
N LEU A 134 34.58 -6.86 -11.73
CA LEU A 134 33.75 -6.93 -10.53
C LEU A 134 34.22 -8.08 -9.63
N THR A 135 35.10 -7.77 -8.70
CA THR A 135 35.40 -8.67 -7.59
C THR A 135 34.17 -8.83 -6.71
N THR A 136 34.03 -9.97 -6.03
CA THR A 136 32.96 -10.23 -5.04
C THR A 136 32.83 -9.10 -4.02
N GLY A 137 33.94 -8.49 -3.60
CA GLY A 137 33.94 -7.31 -2.72
C GLY A 137 33.27 -6.07 -3.32
N MET A 138 33.35 -5.86 -4.63
CA MET A 138 32.68 -4.75 -5.31
C MET A 138 31.17 -4.97 -5.40
N ILE A 139 30.74 -6.21 -5.63
CA ILE A 139 29.31 -6.59 -5.61
C ILE A 139 28.72 -6.33 -4.22
N ILE A 140 29.41 -6.74 -3.16
CA ILE A 140 28.96 -6.53 -1.77
C ILE A 140 28.89 -5.02 -1.46
N ARG A 141 29.90 -4.24 -1.85
CA ARG A 141 29.88 -2.77 -1.69
C ARG A 141 28.71 -2.13 -2.43
N LEU A 142 28.42 -2.58 -3.65
CA LEU A 142 27.29 -2.08 -4.43
C LEU A 142 25.95 -2.35 -3.72
N ILE A 143 25.73 -3.59 -3.25
CA ILE A 143 24.51 -3.97 -2.52
C ILE A 143 24.33 -3.10 -1.27
N LEU A 144 25.38 -2.86 -0.49
CA LEU A 144 25.30 -2.04 0.72
C LEU A 144 25.01 -0.58 0.40
N VAL A 145 25.62 -0.01 -0.64
CA VAL A 145 25.32 1.36 -1.09
C VAL A 145 23.85 1.48 -1.51
N LEU A 146 23.27 0.44 -2.09
CA LEU A 146 21.88 0.42 -2.55
C LEU A 146 20.85 0.17 -1.44
N MET A 147 21.24 -0.47 -0.34
CA MET A 147 20.39 -0.61 0.85
C MET A 147 20.16 0.73 1.57
N ILE A 148 21.06 1.71 1.41
CA ILE A 148 20.91 3.05 1.99
C ILE A 148 19.69 3.79 1.42
N PRO A 149 19.51 3.99 0.09
CA PRO A 149 18.32 4.64 -0.45
C PRO A 149 17.04 3.85 -0.20
N VAL A 150 17.10 2.50 -0.15
CA VAL A 150 15.97 1.66 0.29
C VAL A 150 15.54 2.04 1.71
N GLY A 151 16.49 2.04 2.65
CA GLY A 151 16.23 2.36 4.05
C GLY A 151 15.72 3.80 4.25
N LEU A 152 16.32 4.77 3.55
CA LEU A 152 15.85 6.15 3.55
C LEU A 152 14.43 6.29 2.98
N GLY A 153 14.10 5.55 1.92
CA GLY A 153 12.75 5.54 1.35
C GLY A 153 11.70 5.02 2.33
N LEU A 154 12.01 3.93 3.04
CA LEU A 154 11.16 3.38 4.10
C LEU A 154 10.95 4.33 5.28
N MET A 155 11.96 5.15 5.61
CA MET A 155 11.86 6.17 6.66
C MET A 155 11.04 7.37 6.19
N ILE A 156 11.30 7.93 5.00
CA ILE A 156 10.70 9.21 4.58
C ILE A 156 9.24 9.03 4.15
N PHE A 157 8.91 7.92 3.47
CA PHE A 157 7.59 7.71 2.88
C PHE A 157 6.40 7.80 3.85
N PRO A 158 6.38 7.10 5.01
CA PRO A 158 5.24 7.18 5.94
C PRO A 158 5.02 8.61 6.46
N HIS A 159 6.09 9.39 6.62
CA HIS A 159 6.00 10.79 7.06
C HIS A 159 5.46 11.71 5.96
N VAL A 160 5.92 11.56 4.72
CA VAL A 160 5.42 12.36 3.59
C VAL A 160 3.97 12.05 3.28
N SER A 161 3.59 10.76 3.26
CA SER A 161 2.19 10.35 3.06
C SER A 161 1.28 10.92 4.14
N HIS A 162 1.72 10.85 5.41
CA HIS A 162 1.01 11.45 6.53
C HIS A 162 0.84 12.96 6.38
N SER A 163 1.95 13.66 6.09
CA SER A 163 1.96 15.11 5.97
C SER A 163 1.03 15.57 4.84
N LYS A 164 1.05 14.89 3.69
CA LYS A 164 0.12 15.17 2.57
C LYS A 164 -1.33 14.93 2.94
N ALA A 165 -1.64 13.84 3.65
CA ALA A 165 -2.99 13.56 4.10
C ALA A 165 -3.48 14.63 5.10
N MET A 166 -2.60 15.04 6.02
CA MET A 166 -2.89 16.07 7.01
C MET A 166 -2.99 17.49 6.40
N SER A 167 -2.22 17.80 5.35
CA SER A 167 -2.35 19.08 4.64
C SER A 167 -3.61 19.15 3.79
N ARG A 168 -4.07 18.00 3.26
CA ARG A 168 -5.30 17.92 2.46
C ARG A 168 -6.55 17.96 3.34
N CYS A 169 -6.56 17.22 4.45
CA CYS A 169 -7.66 17.21 5.41
C CYS A 169 -7.36 18.20 6.54
N SER A 170 -7.62 19.49 6.29
CA SER A 170 -7.24 20.58 7.19
C SER A 170 -8.30 20.95 8.23
N GLN A 171 -9.58 20.66 7.97
CA GLN A 171 -10.68 21.01 8.88
C GLN A 171 -11.11 19.81 9.71
N THR A 172 -11.58 20.06 10.93
CA THR A 172 -12.08 19.02 11.84
C THR A 172 -13.61 19.06 11.93
N VAL A 173 -14.21 17.89 12.12
CA VAL A 173 -15.64 17.73 12.35
C VAL A 173 -15.88 16.60 13.34
N ASN A 174 -16.90 16.74 14.18
CA ASN A 174 -17.36 15.63 15.01
C ASN A 174 -18.22 14.69 14.17
N ALA A 175 -17.73 13.48 13.98
CA ALA A 175 -18.41 12.44 13.24
C ALA A 175 -18.83 11.29 14.13
N LYS A 176 -20.01 10.72 13.85
CA LYS A 176 -20.56 9.56 14.53
C LYS A 176 -20.22 8.29 13.77
N CYS A 177 -19.71 7.27 14.45
CA CYS A 177 -19.53 5.95 13.86
C CYS A 177 -20.91 5.27 13.77
N ILE A 178 -21.41 5.03 12.57
CA ILE A 178 -22.77 4.45 12.36
C ILE A 178 -22.74 3.00 11.90
N TYR A 179 -21.63 2.57 11.30
CA TYR A 179 -21.47 1.22 10.77
C TYR A 179 -20.01 0.79 10.83
N ARG A 180 -19.74 -0.51 10.89
CA ARG A 180 -18.38 -1.05 10.82
C ARG A 180 -18.30 -2.20 9.83
N THR A 181 -17.42 -2.09 8.85
CA THR A 181 -17.04 -3.26 8.06
C THR A 181 -15.87 -3.98 8.72
N PHE A 182 -15.75 -5.29 8.56
CA PHE A 182 -14.60 -6.04 9.06
C PHE A 182 -14.06 -7.02 8.02
N HIS A 183 -12.76 -7.22 8.01
CA HIS A 183 -12.14 -8.35 7.32
C HIS A 183 -11.41 -9.22 8.32
N THR A 184 -11.54 -10.53 8.13
CA THR A 184 -10.73 -11.50 8.86
C THR A 184 -9.49 -11.77 8.03
N LYS A 185 -8.33 -11.28 8.48
CA LYS A 185 -7.05 -11.69 7.91
C LYS A 185 -6.65 -13.00 8.58
N SER A 186 -6.63 -14.09 7.81
CA SER A 186 -5.91 -15.29 8.24
C SER A 186 -4.42 -14.98 8.14
N SER A 187 -3.72 -15.04 9.26
CA SER A 187 -2.26 -14.98 9.27
C SER A 187 -1.71 -16.31 8.74
N ASN A 188 -1.83 -16.55 7.43
CA ASN A 188 -1.09 -17.63 6.77
C ASN A 188 0.32 -17.14 6.48
N THR A 189 1.10 -16.92 7.53
CA THR A 189 2.56 -16.89 7.39
C THR A 189 2.97 -18.32 7.04
N HIS A 190 3.33 -18.54 5.78
CA HIS A 190 3.71 -19.84 5.21
C HIS A 190 4.78 -20.56 6.04
N SER A 191 4.54 -21.82 6.43
CA SER A 191 5.34 -23.00 6.02
C SER A 191 5.20 -24.17 7.03
N ASN A 192 4.82 -25.35 6.55
CA ASN A 192 5.11 -26.67 7.11
C ASN A 192 4.74 -26.94 8.59
N MET A 193 3.46 -27.01 8.91
CA MET A 193 3.00 -27.91 9.99
C MET A 193 1.98 -28.89 9.43
N MET A 194 2.53 -29.87 8.71
CA MET A 194 1.88 -31.15 8.48
C MET A 194 1.75 -31.82 9.87
N ASN A 195 0.53 -32.20 10.23
CA ASN A 195 0.21 -33.11 11.34
C ASN A 195 0.67 -32.68 12.75
N SER A 196 -0.08 -31.78 13.39
CA SER A 196 -0.27 -31.88 14.84
C SER A 196 -1.56 -31.16 15.26
N SER A 197 -2.45 -31.92 15.88
CA SER A 197 -3.64 -31.44 16.57
C SER A 197 -3.29 -30.33 17.56
N GLY A 198 -3.89 -29.14 17.40
CA GLY A 198 -3.97 -28.13 18.47
C GLY A 198 -3.36 -26.75 18.20
N GLY A 199 -2.88 -26.44 16.99
CA GLY A 199 -2.41 -25.09 16.66
C GLY A 199 -3.56 -24.12 16.39
N ARG A 200 -3.84 -23.19 17.33
CA ARG A 200 -4.81 -22.09 17.12
C ARG A 200 -4.35 -21.23 15.94
N ALA A 201 -5.04 -21.33 14.80
CA ALA A 201 -4.92 -20.35 13.74
C ALA A 201 -5.31 -18.97 14.30
N HIS A 202 -4.34 -18.07 14.45
CA HIS A 202 -4.58 -16.70 14.89
C HIS A 202 -5.23 -15.92 13.74
N SER A 203 -6.56 -15.95 13.69
CA SER A 203 -7.33 -15.05 12.84
C SER A 203 -7.36 -13.66 13.48
N ILE A 204 -6.93 -12.64 12.73
CA ILE A 204 -6.98 -11.25 13.18
C ILE A 204 -8.11 -10.55 12.45
N ARG A 205 -9.10 -10.06 13.20
CA ARG A 205 -10.16 -9.20 12.66
C ARG A 205 -9.67 -7.76 12.61
N VAL A 206 -9.76 -7.16 11.43
CA VAL A 206 -9.50 -5.73 11.19
C VAL A 206 -10.81 -5.06 10.79
N TYR A 207 -11.02 -3.83 11.23
CA TYR A 207 -12.28 -3.10 11.09
C TYR A 207 -12.06 -1.81 10.30
N SER A 208 -13.07 -1.40 9.52
CA SER A 208 -13.14 -0.08 8.92
C SER A 208 -14.45 0.59 9.34
N PRO A 209 -14.39 1.71 10.08
CA PRO A 209 -15.59 2.43 10.50
C PRO A 209 -16.17 3.26 9.35
N VAL A 210 -17.49 3.41 9.38
CA VAL A 210 -18.25 4.32 8.53
C VAL A 210 -18.75 5.48 9.39
N TRP A 211 -18.41 6.68 8.96
CA TRP A 211 -18.65 7.92 9.69
C TRP A 211 -19.81 8.70 9.08
N GLN A 212 -20.68 9.22 9.94
CA GLN A 212 -21.70 10.20 9.58
C GLN A 212 -21.37 11.55 10.22
N TYR A 213 -21.40 12.63 9.42
CA TYR A 213 -21.16 14.00 9.88
C TYR A 213 -21.89 15.01 8.98
N GLU A 214 -22.10 16.22 9.50
CA GLU A 214 -22.79 17.29 8.76
C GLU A 214 -21.81 18.42 8.43
N VAL A 215 -21.79 18.85 7.17
CA VAL A 215 -21.03 20.02 6.71
C VAL A 215 -21.92 20.84 5.79
N GLY A 216 -22.10 22.13 6.11
CA GLY A 216 -22.86 23.06 5.26
C GLY A 216 -24.31 22.65 5.00
N GLY A 217 -24.96 21.98 5.95
CA GLY A 217 -26.35 21.52 5.82
C GLY A 217 -26.52 20.21 5.04
N VAL A 218 -25.43 19.54 4.65
CA VAL A 218 -25.43 18.26 3.95
C VAL A 218 -24.87 17.16 4.87
N ILE A 219 -25.52 16.00 4.87
CA ILE A 219 -25.08 14.83 5.64
C ILE A 219 -24.12 14.01 4.77
N PHE A 220 -22.90 13.85 5.24
CA PHE A 220 -21.89 13.00 4.61
C PHE A 220 -21.79 11.68 5.36
N VAL A 221 -21.80 10.58 4.61
CA VAL A 221 -21.57 9.23 5.10
C VAL A 221 -20.34 8.70 4.38
N THR A 222 -19.27 8.43 5.11
CA THR A 222 -17.97 8.09 4.51
C THR A 222 -17.35 6.88 5.20
N SER A 223 -17.04 5.86 4.42
CA SER A 223 -16.25 4.71 4.88
C SER A 223 -14.77 5.07 4.92
N GLU A 224 -14.07 4.66 5.98
CA GLU A 224 -12.61 4.62 5.92
C GLU A 224 -12.18 3.57 4.87
N ASN A 225 -11.09 3.87 4.15
CA ASN A 225 -10.50 2.93 3.18
C ASN A 225 -9.47 2.00 3.83
N VAL A 226 -9.13 2.23 5.11
CA VAL A 226 -8.06 1.52 5.81
C VAL A 226 -8.66 0.65 6.91
N TYR A 227 -8.51 -0.66 6.77
CA TYR A 227 -8.88 -1.61 7.82
C TYR A 227 -7.82 -1.68 8.91
N THR A 228 -8.22 -1.43 10.16
CA THR A 228 -7.35 -1.43 11.34
C THR A 228 -7.99 -2.20 12.49
N ASN A 229 -7.16 -2.84 13.32
CA ASN A 229 -7.57 -3.35 14.64
C ASN A 229 -7.16 -2.39 15.77
N PHE A 230 -6.51 -1.28 15.44
CA PHE A 230 -6.03 -0.29 16.39
C PHE A 230 -7.01 0.87 16.50
N ASP A 231 -7.35 1.24 17.73
CA ASP A 231 -8.23 2.37 18.05
C ASP A 231 -9.57 2.32 17.27
N VAL A 232 -10.24 1.16 17.31
CA VAL A 232 -11.50 0.94 16.60
C VAL A 232 -12.64 1.58 17.39
N PRO A 233 -13.39 2.55 16.83
CA PRO A 233 -14.51 3.18 17.52
C PRO A 233 -15.67 2.19 17.72
N LYS A 234 -16.47 2.41 18.76
CA LYS A 234 -17.76 1.74 18.97
C LYS A 234 -18.82 2.37 18.05
N ILE A 235 -19.83 1.58 17.64
CA ILE A 235 -20.99 2.14 16.94
C ILE A 235 -21.72 3.08 17.90
N GLY A 236 -22.10 4.25 17.39
CA GLY A 236 -22.68 5.36 18.15
C GLY A 236 -21.64 6.30 18.79
N GLU A 237 -20.35 5.95 18.77
CA GLU A 237 -19.29 6.81 19.32
C GLU A 237 -19.05 8.01 18.41
N PHE A 238 -18.94 9.20 19.01
CA PHE A 238 -18.55 10.43 18.34
C PHE A 238 -17.05 10.62 18.45
N ARG A 239 -16.40 10.93 17.33
CA ARG A 239 -14.98 11.27 17.28
C ARG A 239 -14.73 12.46 16.38
N GLU A 240 -13.70 13.23 16.73
CA GLU A 240 -13.18 14.27 15.87
C GLU A 240 -12.38 13.63 14.72
N ILE A 241 -12.83 13.87 13.50
CA ILE A 241 -12.13 13.44 12.27
C ILE A 241 -11.77 14.67 11.44
N ARG A 242 -10.76 14.53 10.57
CA ARG A 242 -10.40 15.58 9.62
C ARG A 242 -10.99 15.29 8.25
N PHE A 243 -11.47 16.32 7.57
CA PHE A 243 -12.00 16.23 6.21
C PHE A 243 -11.35 17.26 5.30
N ASP A 244 -11.35 16.99 3.99
CA ASP A 244 -10.90 17.92 2.96
C ASP A 244 -12.01 18.97 2.70
N PRO A 245 -11.78 20.27 2.94
CA PRO A 245 -12.80 21.31 2.74
C PRO A 245 -13.23 21.46 1.27
N ARG A 246 -12.42 20.99 0.31
CA ARG A 246 -12.78 21.00 -1.12
C ARG A 246 -13.56 19.75 -1.54
N MET A 247 -13.45 18.67 -0.78
CA MET A 247 -14.09 17.39 -1.05
C MET A 247 -14.43 16.72 0.28
N PRO A 248 -15.58 17.06 0.91
CA PRO A 248 -15.87 16.65 2.28
C PRO A 248 -15.92 15.13 2.46
N SER A 249 -16.26 14.37 1.42
CA SER A 249 -16.21 12.90 1.39
C SER A 249 -14.81 12.30 1.56
N TYR A 250 -13.74 13.10 1.50
CA TYR A 250 -12.38 12.61 1.76
C TYR A 250 -12.01 12.88 3.22
N ILE A 251 -12.03 11.81 4.02
CA ILE A 251 -11.72 11.85 5.46
C ILE A 251 -10.33 11.29 5.75
N TYR A 252 -9.69 11.85 6.77
CA TYR A 252 -8.40 11.39 7.26
C TYR A 252 -8.41 11.29 8.79
N ARG A 253 -8.08 10.10 9.30
CA ARG A 253 -7.87 9.87 10.73
C ARG A 253 -6.39 9.56 11.00
N PRO A 254 -5.70 10.34 11.83
CA PRO A 254 -4.32 10.04 12.19
C PRO A 254 -4.28 8.80 13.10
N MET A 255 -3.94 7.64 12.53
CA MET A 255 -3.64 6.43 13.31
C MET A 255 -2.21 6.53 13.87
N GLY A 256 -2.06 6.45 15.20
CA GLY A 256 -0.81 6.73 15.91
C GLY A 256 0.25 5.62 15.93
N GLY A 257 -0.06 4.38 15.52
CA GLY A 257 0.83 3.23 15.75
C GLY A 257 1.56 2.65 14.55
N THR A 258 1.04 2.81 13.33
CA THR A 258 1.47 2.00 12.16
C THR A 258 2.75 2.51 11.46
N ARG A 259 3.31 3.62 11.92
CA ARG A 259 4.41 4.34 11.22
C ARG A 259 5.80 4.02 11.74
N LEU A 260 5.89 3.55 12.99
CA LEU A 260 7.17 3.28 13.63
C LEU A 260 7.87 2.07 13.03
N ILE A 261 7.12 1.01 12.71
CA ILE A 261 7.67 -0.25 12.18
C ILE A 261 8.46 -0.03 10.87
N PRO A 262 7.92 0.56 9.79
CA PRO A 262 8.68 0.77 8.57
C PRO A 262 9.87 1.72 8.78
N THR A 263 9.75 2.69 9.69
CA THR A 263 10.83 3.63 10.03
C THR A 263 11.99 2.91 10.72
N ILE A 264 11.70 2.01 11.67
CA ILE A 264 12.71 1.20 12.38
C ILE A 264 13.42 0.24 11.41
N ILE A 265 12.65 -0.45 10.55
CA ILE A 265 13.22 -1.33 9.53
C ILE A 265 14.13 -0.54 8.59
N GLY A 266 13.67 0.61 8.10
CA GLY A 266 14.46 1.49 7.24
C GLY A 266 15.76 1.96 7.91
N LEU A 267 15.69 2.33 9.19
CA LEU A 267 16.87 2.71 9.98
C LEU A 267 17.87 1.54 10.08
N MET A 268 17.40 0.31 10.31
CA MET A 268 18.29 -0.86 10.36
C MET A 268 19.03 -1.07 9.04
N PHE A 269 18.34 -0.94 7.90
CA PHE A 269 18.97 -1.03 6.58
C PHE A 269 20.08 0.01 6.38
N VAL A 270 19.85 1.27 6.78
CA VAL A 270 20.87 2.32 6.67
C VAL A 270 22.04 2.05 7.61
N VAL A 271 21.78 1.80 8.90
CA VAL A 271 22.81 1.63 9.93
C VAL A 271 23.68 0.41 9.64
N LEU A 272 23.08 -0.75 9.35
CA LEU A 272 23.84 -1.96 9.03
C LEU A 272 24.70 -1.74 7.78
N SER A 273 24.15 -1.12 6.74
CA SER A 273 24.89 -0.89 5.50
C SER A 273 26.08 0.05 5.70
N VAL A 274 25.92 1.13 6.46
CA VAL A 274 27.00 2.08 6.76
C VAL A 274 28.07 1.44 7.63
N ILE A 275 27.69 0.70 8.68
CA ILE A 275 28.65 0.00 9.55
C ILE A 275 29.44 -1.04 8.75
N THR A 276 28.78 -1.87 7.95
CA THR A 276 29.45 -2.90 7.15
C THR A 276 30.37 -2.29 6.08
N LEU A 277 29.98 -1.17 5.45
CA LEU A 277 30.85 -0.42 4.54
C LEU A 277 32.07 0.15 5.26
N PHE A 278 31.91 0.67 6.47
CA PHE A 278 33.01 1.19 7.27
C PHE A 278 33.99 0.08 7.69
N VAL A 279 33.49 -1.06 8.14
CA VAL A 279 34.30 -2.24 8.50
C VAL A 279 35.08 -2.74 7.28
N MET A 280 34.45 -2.88 6.12
CA MET A 280 35.10 -3.30 4.86
C MET A 280 36.06 -2.28 4.26
N LYS A 281 36.07 -1.03 4.74
CA LYS A 281 37.06 -0.01 4.35
C LYS A 281 38.34 -0.14 5.20
N ASN A 282 38.21 -0.65 6.42
CA ASN A 282 39.29 -0.77 7.40
C ASN A 282 39.94 -2.17 7.42
N ILE A 283 39.53 -3.06 6.51
CA ILE A 283 40.13 -4.37 6.21
C ILE A 283 40.77 -4.25 4.84
#